data_AF-A0A7J4TNZ8-F1
#
_entry.id   AF-A0A7J4TNZ8-F1
#
_cell.length_a   1.000
_cell.length_b   1.000
_cell.length_c   1.000
_cell.angle_alpha   90.00
_cell.angle_beta   90.00
_cell.angle_gamma   90.00
#
_symmetry.space_group_name_H-M   'P 1'
#
loop_
_entity.id
_entity.type
_entity.pdbx_description
1 polymer ?
#
loop_
_entity_poly.entity_id
_entity_poly.type
_entity_poly.pdbx_seq_one_letter_code
_entity_poly.pdbx_strand_id
1 'polypeptide(L)'
;PLQVSEFYLILAAVGVATAALFWRLLGASLVMLITGFLAESGQMDDGLTWPLFGVGMLAWIYIMYEIWAGEAKEKVSETSEGTQFAFKAMALILTFGWAIYPIGFMLGQGDGGTDNLNILYNIADVVN
;
A
#
# COMPACT_ATOMS: atom_id res chain seq x y z
N PRO A 1 5.34 -2.56 4.01
CA PRO A 1 4.85 -3.34 5.17
C PRO A 1 4.96 -2.58 6.50
N LEU A 2 6.02 -1.77 6.70
CA LEU A 2 6.22 -1.00 7.93
C LEU A 2 5.09 0.01 8.16
N GLN A 3 4.77 0.85 7.18
CA GLN A 3 3.70 1.87 7.29
C GLN A 3 2.32 1.27 7.59
N VAL A 4 2.02 0.08 7.07
CA VAL A 4 0.77 -0.66 7.36
C VAL A 4 0.76 -1.19 8.79
N SER A 5 1.90 -1.69 9.27
CA SER A 5 2.06 -2.11 10.67
C SER A 5 2.00 -0.93 11.64
N GLU A 6 2.59 0.21 11.30
CA GLU A 6 2.52 1.45 12.08
C GLU A 6 1.09 1.98 12.18
N PHE A 7 0.38 2.00 11.05
CA PHE A 7 -1.05 2.33 11.01
C PHE A 7 -1.87 1.40 11.94
N TYR A 8 -1.60 0.09 11.89
CA TYR A 8 -2.24 -0.84 12.83
C TYR A 8 -1.89 -0.52 14.29
N LEU A 9 -0.64 -0.24 14.62
CA LEU A 9 -0.24 0.06 16.00
C LEU A 9 -0.93 1.31 16.54
N ILE A 10 -1.13 2.32 15.69
CA ILE A 10 -1.92 3.53 16.05
C ILE A 10 -3.37 3.14 16.34
N LEU A 11 -3.98 2.31 15.48
CA LEU A 11 -5.35 1.84 15.67
C LEU A 11 -5.49 0.90 16.89
N ALA A 12 -4.49 0.09 17.17
CA ALA A 12 -4.46 -0.76 18.35
C ALA A 12 -4.35 0.08 19.63
N ALA A 13 -3.54 1.14 19.63
CA ALA A 13 -3.39 2.05 20.76
C ALA A 13 -4.69 2.77 21.14
N VAL A 14 -5.56 3.04 20.17
CA VAL A 14 -6.88 3.66 20.40
C VAL A 14 -8.02 2.63 20.55
N GLY A 15 -7.68 1.33 20.63
CA GLY A 15 -8.62 0.26 20.94
C GLY A 15 -9.54 -0.17 19.79
N VAL A 16 -9.24 0.23 18.55
CA VAL A 16 -10.10 -0.05 17.39
C VAL A 16 -9.60 -1.16 16.46
N ALA A 17 -8.37 -1.64 16.66
CA ALA A 17 -7.80 -2.67 15.79
C ALA A 17 -7.92 -4.08 16.37
N THR A 18 -8.27 -5.04 15.51
CA THR A 18 -8.25 -6.47 15.84
C THR A 18 -6.94 -7.11 15.34
N ALA A 19 -6.45 -8.14 16.04
CA ALA A 19 -5.31 -8.91 15.58
C ALA A 19 -5.56 -9.56 14.20
N ALA A 20 -6.82 -9.91 13.90
CA ALA A 20 -7.21 -10.42 12.58
C ALA A 20 -6.99 -9.38 11.47
N LEU A 21 -7.38 -8.12 11.70
CA LEU A 21 -7.14 -7.02 10.76
C LEU A 21 -5.63 -6.83 10.51
N PHE A 22 -4.80 -6.89 11.55
CA PHE A 22 -3.35 -6.80 11.40
C PHE A 22 -2.79 -7.84 10.45
N TRP A 23 -3.10 -9.12 10.67
CA TRP A 23 -2.56 -10.20 9.86
C TRP A 23 -3.05 -10.16 8.42
N ARG A 24 -4.29 -9.71 8.19
CA ARG A 24 -4.85 -9.49 6.84
C ARG A 24 -4.10 -8.38 6.10
N LEU A 25 -3.90 -7.24 6.75
CA LEU A 25 -3.19 -6.09 6.17
C LEU A 25 -1.70 -6.39 5.97
N LEU A 26 -1.04 -7.01 6.97
CA LEU A 26 0.36 -7.41 6.89
C LEU A 26 0.57 -8.42 5.76
N GLY A 27 -0.25 -9.48 5.72
CA GLY A 27 -0.17 -10.53 4.70
C GLY A 27 -0.35 -9.95 3.29
N ALA A 28 -1.37 -9.11 3.09
CA ALA A 28 -1.58 -8.43 1.81
C ALA A 28 -0.39 -7.53 1.43
N SER A 29 0.19 -6.80 2.40
CA SER A 29 1.36 -5.95 2.14
C SER A 29 2.60 -6.77 1.76
N LEU A 30 2.78 -7.95 2.34
CA LEU A 30 3.89 -8.85 1.98
C LEU A 30 3.71 -9.41 0.58
N VAL A 31 2.50 -9.87 0.23
CA VAL A 31 2.18 -10.32 -1.14
C VAL A 31 2.48 -9.20 -2.12
N MET A 32 1.96 -7.99 -1.88
CA MET A 32 2.15 -6.83 -2.75
C MET A 32 3.63 -6.54 -3.02
N LEU A 33 4.46 -6.52 -1.97
CA LEU A 33 5.87 -6.18 -2.09
C LEU A 33 6.70 -7.30 -2.72
N ILE A 34 6.42 -8.56 -2.37
CA ILE A 34 7.14 -9.70 -2.95
C ILE A 34 6.84 -9.78 -4.44
N THR A 35 5.57 -9.67 -4.85
CA THR A 35 5.22 -9.76 -6.28
C THR A 35 5.68 -8.53 -7.06
N GLY A 36 5.60 -7.33 -6.47
CA GLY A 36 6.16 -6.11 -7.08
C GLY A 36 7.68 -6.21 -7.29
N PHE A 37 8.41 -6.65 -6.26
CA PHE A 37 9.86 -6.87 -6.37
C PHE A 37 10.19 -7.91 -7.44
N LEU A 38 9.49 -9.05 -7.46
CA LEU A 38 9.72 -10.08 -8.47
C LEU A 38 9.45 -9.56 -9.89
N ALA A 39 8.42 -8.73 -10.08
CA ALA A 39 8.11 -8.08 -11.36
C ALA A 39 9.20 -7.09 -11.81
N GLU A 40 9.83 -6.37 -10.88
CA GLU A 40 10.88 -5.37 -11.18
C GLU A 40 12.30 -5.95 -11.23
N SER A 41 12.55 -7.09 -10.57
CA SER A 41 13.90 -7.64 -10.37
C SER A 41 14.63 -8.08 -11.64
N GLY A 42 13.91 -8.28 -12.75
CA GLY A 42 14.44 -8.85 -13.99
C GLY A 42 14.93 -10.30 -13.85
N GLN A 43 14.64 -10.98 -12.74
CA GLN A 43 15.05 -12.36 -12.48
C GLN A 43 14.01 -13.40 -12.91
N MET A 44 12.78 -12.96 -13.20
CA MET A 44 11.68 -13.79 -13.67
C MET A 44 11.59 -13.76 -15.20
N ASP A 45 10.95 -14.77 -15.78
CA ASP A 45 10.65 -14.82 -17.21
C ASP A 45 9.84 -13.57 -17.63
N ASP A 46 10.13 -12.97 -18.79
CA ASP A 46 9.53 -11.68 -19.22
C ASP A 46 8.00 -11.75 -19.29
N GLY A 47 7.45 -12.95 -19.54
CA GLY A 47 6.01 -13.20 -19.53
C GLY A 47 5.34 -13.09 -18.15
N LEU A 48 6.11 -13.08 -17.05
CA LEU A 48 5.60 -13.04 -15.67
C LEU A 48 5.53 -11.63 -15.07
N THR A 49 6.20 -10.63 -15.67
CA THR A 49 6.24 -9.24 -15.19
C THR A 49 4.84 -8.66 -14.98
N TRP A 50 3.98 -8.74 -16.00
CA TRP A 50 2.61 -8.20 -15.93
C TRP A 50 1.67 -9.01 -15.02
N PRO A 51 1.68 -10.35 -15.03
CA PRO A 51 0.95 -11.14 -14.04
C PRO A 51 1.34 -10.83 -12.59
N LEU A 52 2.64 -10.73 -12.28
CA LEU A 52 3.13 -10.43 -10.93
C LEU A 52 2.76 -9.02 -10.50
N PHE A 53 2.88 -8.04 -11.40
CA PHE A 53 2.38 -6.68 -11.17
C PHE A 53 0.87 -6.69 -10.86
N GLY A 54 0.08 -7.44 -11.63
CA GLY A 54 -1.37 -7.59 -11.41
C GLY A 54 -1.72 -8.16 -10.04
N VAL A 55 -0.99 -9.18 -9.57
CA VAL A 55 -1.17 -9.74 -8.21
C VAL A 55 -0.85 -8.69 -7.14
N GLY A 56 0.23 -7.91 -7.34
CA GLY A 56 0.57 -6.81 -6.44
C GLY A 56 -0.54 -5.75 -6.35
N MET A 57 -1.09 -5.37 -7.50
CA MET A 57 -2.20 -4.42 -7.59
C MET A 57 -3.47 -4.93 -6.90
N LEU A 58 -3.81 -6.21 -7.07
CA LEU A 58 -4.95 -6.82 -6.37
C LEU A 58 -4.76 -6.83 -4.85
N ALA A 59 -3.55 -7.12 -4.37
CA ALA A 59 -3.23 -7.05 -2.95
C ALA A 59 -3.34 -5.62 -2.41
N TRP A 60 -2.89 -4.61 -3.16
CA TRP A 60 -3.07 -3.20 -2.80
C TRP A 60 -4.55 -2.79 -2.75
N ILE A 61 -5.35 -3.14 -3.75
CA ILE A 61 -6.79 -2.89 -3.78
C ILE A 61 -7.49 -3.56 -2.58
N TYR A 62 -7.06 -4.77 -2.22
CA TYR A 62 -7.56 -5.45 -1.03
C TYR A 62 -7.24 -4.69 0.27
N ILE A 63 -6.03 -4.14 0.42
CA ILE A 63 -5.68 -3.26 1.55
C ILE A 63 -6.62 -2.04 1.57
N MET A 64 -6.88 -1.42 0.42
CA MET A 64 -7.79 -0.28 0.32
C MET A 64 -9.22 -0.65 0.71
N TYR A 65 -9.69 -1.81 0.30
CA TYR A 65 -11.00 -2.34 0.71
C TYR A 65 -11.10 -2.49 2.23
N GLU A 66 -10.11 -3.13 2.86
CA GLU A 66 -10.10 -3.32 4.33
C GLU A 66 -10.09 -1.99 5.09
N ILE A 67 -9.40 -0.97 4.57
CA ILE A 67 -9.34 0.36 5.20
C ILE A 67 -10.65 1.14 4.99
N TRP A 68 -11.18 1.20 3.77
CA TRP A 68 -12.30 2.09 3.43
C TRP A 68 -13.68 1.48 3.57
N ALA A 69 -13.78 0.15 3.64
CA ALA A 69 -15.03 -0.59 3.72
C ALA A 69 -15.01 -1.72 4.75
N GLY A 70 -13.85 -2.04 5.33
CA GLY A 70 -13.72 -3.08 6.34
C GLY A 70 -13.96 -2.61 7.78
N GLU A 71 -13.72 -3.53 8.71
CA GLU A 71 -13.92 -3.36 10.16
C GLU A 71 -13.21 -2.12 10.73
N ALA A 72 -12.06 -1.74 10.14
CA ALA A 72 -11.25 -0.62 10.59
C ALA A 72 -12.03 0.71 10.57
N LYS A 73 -12.78 0.97 9.49
CA LYS A 73 -13.54 2.21 9.33
C LYS A 73 -14.75 2.27 10.26
N GLU A 74 -15.45 1.15 10.43
CA GLU A 74 -16.59 1.03 11.34
C GLU A 74 -16.14 1.38 12.76
N LYS A 75 -15.07 0.74 13.25
CA LYS A 75 -14.54 0.97 14.60
C LYS A 75 -14.00 2.37 14.81
N VAL A 76 -13.35 2.96 13.80
CA VAL A 76 -12.88 4.35 13.88
C VAL A 76 -14.03 5.36 13.95
N SER A 77 -15.17 5.08 13.33
CA SER A 77 -16.31 6.01 13.34
C SER A 77 -16.88 6.28 14.75
N GLU A 78 -16.61 5.38 15.71
CA GLU A 78 -17.02 5.49 17.12
C GLU A 78 -15.99 6.23 17.99
N THR A 79 -14.85 6.64 17.43
CA THR A 79 -13.75 7.28 18.16
C THR A 79 -13.76 8.80 18.11
N SER A 80 -12.83 9.44 18.83
CA SER A 80 -12.64 10.89 18.83
C SER A 80 -12.41 11.47 17.43
N GLU A 81 -12.81 12.73 17.22
CA GLU A 81 -12.59 13.43 15.95
C GLU A 81 -11.11 13.44 15.52
N GLY A 82 -10.19 13.56 16.49
CA GLY A 82 -8.74 13.51 16.23
C GLY A 82 -8.29 12.14 15.71
N THR A 83 -8.82 11.05 16.26
CA THR A 83 -8.55 9.68 15.80
C THR A 83 -9.11 9.46 14.39
N GLN A 84 -10.33 9.94 14.12
CA GLN A 84 -10.94 9.87 12.79
C GLN A 84 -10.15 10.68 11.75
N PHE A 85 -9.65 11.85 12.13
CA PHE A 85 -8.79 12.67 11.28
C PHE A 85 -7.48 11.95 10.96
N ALA A 86 -6.78 11.42 11.97
CA ALA A 86 -5.53 10.69 11.79
C ALA A 86 -5.72 9.45 10.90
N PHE A 87 -6.81 8.69 11.11
CA PHE A 87 -7.16 7.56 10.27
C PHE A 87 -7.38 7.98 8.81
N LYS A 88 -8.17 9.02 8.56
CA LYS A 88 -8.43 9.52 7.20
C LYS A 88 -7.15 10.00 6.53
N ALA A 89 -6.29 10.74 7.23
CA ALA A 89 -5.01 11.20 6.69
C ALA A 89 -4.14 10.01 6.26
N MET A 90 -4.00 8.99 7.12
CA MET A 90 -3.25 7.78 6.79
C MET A 90 -3.88 6.99 5.65
N ALA A 91 -5.20 6.82 5.64
CA ALA A 91 -5.92 6.15 4.55
C ALA A 91 -5.70 6.86 3.22
N LEU A 92 -5.66 8.20 3.21
CA LEU A 92 -5.34 8.99 2.01
C LEU A 92 -3.90 8.78 1.56
N ILE A 93 -2.92 8.71 2.47
CA ILE A 93 -1.52 8.42 2.10
C ILE A 93 -1.41 7.01 1.48
N LEU A 94 -2.00 5.99 2.10
CA LEU A 94 -2.01 4.62 1.58
C LEU A 94 -2.78 4.47 0.26
N THR A 95 -3.67 5.42 -0.06
CA THR A 95 -4.42 5.44 -1.32
C THR A 95 -3.69 6.22 -2.40
N PHE A 96 -3.29 7.45 -2.13
CA PHE A 96 -2.74 8.36 -3.14
C PHE A 96 -1.22 8.35 -3.17
N GLY A 97 -0.57 8.34 -2.01
CA GLY A 97 0.89 8.26 -1.94
C GLY A 97 1.43 6.92 -2.45
N TRP A 98 0.73 5.82 -2.15
CA TRP A 98 1.12 4.51 -2.68
C TRP A 98 0.82 4.31 -4.16
N ALA A 99 -0.19 5.01 -4.71
CA ALA A 99 -0.50 4.93 -6.14
C ALA A 99 0.65 5.42 -7.04
N ILE A 100 1.60 6.18 -6.49
CA ILE A 100 2.78 6.64 -7.21
C ILE A 100 3.67 5.46 -7.63
N TYR A 101 3.79 4.42 -6.80
CA TYR A 101 4.61 3.24 -7.10
C TYR A 101 4.16 2.47 -8.36
N PRO A 102 2.88 2.04 -8.51
CA PRO A 102 2.46 1.35 -9.73
C PRO A 102 2.44 2.26 -10.96
N ILE A 103 2.21 3.57 -10.79
CA ILE A 103 2.36 4.53 -11.90
C ILE A 103 3.82 4.57 -12.35
N GLY A 104 4.75 4.63 -11.39
CA GLY A 104 6.19 4.52 -11.64
C GLY A 104 6.51 3.25 -12.41
N PHE A 105 6.10 2.09 -11.91
CA PHE A 105 6.30 0.81 -12.58
C PHE A 105 5.88 0.85 -14.06
N MET A 106 4.67 1.35 -14.37
CA MET A 106 4.18 1.42 -15.74
C MET A 106 4.98 2.39 -16.63
N LEU A 107 5.37 3.55 -16.10
CA LEU A 107 6.21 4.52 -16.81
C LEU A 107 7.63 3.98 -17.04
N GLY A 108 8.09 3.08 -16.19
CA GLY A 108 9.41 2.46 -16.25
C GLY A 108 9.57 1.38 -17.32
N GLN A 109 8.47 0.89 -17.89
CA GLN A 109 8.49 -0.10 -18.97
C GLN A 109 8.75 0.52 -20.36
N GLY A 110 8.92 1.85 -20.45
CA GLY A 110 9.20 2.58 -21.70
C GLY A 110 10.68 2.94 -21.90
N ASP A 111 11.09 3.09 -23.17
CA ASP A 111 12.47 3.39 -23.55
C ASP A 111 12.89 4.80 -23.07
N GLY A 112 13.90 4.87 -22.18
CA GLY A 112 14.46 6.12 -21.63
C GLY A 112 13.91 6.61 -20.27
N GLY A 113 13.14 5.80 -19.54
CA GLY A 113 12.41 6.22 -18.34
C GLY A 113 13.19 6.32 -17.01
N THR A 114 14.48 5.95 -16.96
CA THR A 114 15.21 5.72 -15.70
C THR A 114 15.37 6.97 -14.82
N ASP A 115 15.62 8.14 -15.39
CA ASP A 115 15.76 9.39 -14.62
C ASP A 115 14.41 9.90 -14.10
N ASN A 116 13.35 9.78 -14.91
CA ASN A 116 12.00 10.16 -14.50
C ASN A 116 11.43 9.19 -13.45
N LEU A 117 11.76 7.90 -13.54
CA LEU A 117 11.46 6.90 -12.51
C LEU A 117 12.09 7.29 -11.19
N ASN A 118 13.40 7.56 -11.19
CA ASN A 118 14.11 7.92 -9.97
C ASN A 118 13.50 9.14 -9.29
N ILE A 119 13.15 10.18 -10.05
CA ILE A 119 12.47 11.36 -9.48
C ILE A 119 11.11 10.99 -8.90
N LEU A 120 10.31 10.20 -9.62
CA LEU A 120 8.97 9.82 -9.18
C LEU A 120 8.99 8.96 -7.91
N TYR A 121 9.89 7.98 -7.82
CA TYR A 121 10.07 7.13 -6.64
C TYR A 121 10.58 7.94 -5.44
N ASN A 122 11.52 8.89 -5.62
CA ASN A 122 11.95 9.77 -4.53
C ASN A 122 10.80 10.66 -4.02
N ILE A 123 9.92 11.15 -4.90
CA ILE A 123 8.72 11.88 -4.48
C ILE A 123 7.78 10.96 -3.71
N ALA A 124 7.59 9.72 -4.18
CA ALA A 124 6.77 8.73 -3.47
C ALA A 124 7.29 8.50 -2.05
N ASP A 125 8.59 8.32 -1.89
CA ASP A 125 9.22 8.05 -0.59
C ASP A 125 9.21 9.27 0.34
N VAL A 126 9.14 10.50 -0.18
CA VAL A 126 8.93 11.71 0.64
C VAL A 126 7.48 11.86 1.10
N VAL A 127 6.52 11.42 0.28
CA VAL A 127 5.08 11.54 0.56
C VAL A 127 4.60 10.48 1.54
N ASN A 128 5.22 9.29 1.52
CA ASN A 128 4.80 8.11 2.27
C ASN A 128 5.52 7.94 3.61
#